data_AF-M2P7Q1-F1
#
_entry.id   AF-M2P7Q1-F1
#
_cell.length_a   1.000
_cell.length_b   1.000
_cell.length_c   1.000
_cell.angle_alpha   90.00
_cell.angle_beta   90.00
_cell.angle_gamma   90.00
#
_symmetry.space_group_name_H-M   'P 1'
#
loop_
_entity.id
_entity.type
_entity.pdbx_description
1 polymer ?
#
loop_
_entity_poly.entity_id
_entity_poly.type
_entity_poly.pdbx_seq_one_letter_code
_entity_poly.pdbx_strand_id
1 'polypeptide(L)'
;MYFKDRWDDQTQRLVITWSPSPAHNVASMDGALLTTLKAFFLHLPNVKPHDSIFKSRLSKAWEIHQSALATKLLAQGRADPAFVHALKTAGRYYIHKEGSVPYMRRDVEKFVETWNAAIDYYITHGVDKRETYEIERNAKLGKNLGALIARCEADGCSAVESRSVRLLRCMKCQQILYCSKQCQRAHWRRHKAACLDIAAYQVSDLDAEESTAEKYVQLLPSQEMYELELMELQKESLRAISRMKTITQVFKRNPPMEAAGVIMALDSHALFESSRTLDGPRHTMVCIETPV
;
A
#
# COMPACT_ATOMS: atom_id res chain seq x y z
N MET A 1 -9.14 4.40 1.65
CA MET A 1 -9.73 5.29 2.69
C MET A 1 -9.03 4.92 3.99
N TYR A 2 -8.13 5.75 4.55
CA TYR A 2 -7.24 5.31 5.64
C TYR A 2 -7.19 6.28 6.84
N PHE A 3 -6.90 5.69 8.00
CA PHE A 3 -6.60 6.38 9.26
C PHE A 3 -5.14 6.84 9.25
N LYS A 4 -4.86 8.09 9.65
CA LYS A 4 -3.48 8.53 9.90
C LYS A 4 -3.17 8.32 11.37
N ASP A 5 -2.30 7.35 11.61
CA ASP A 5 -1.81 7.00 12.93
C ASP A 5 -0.58 7.84 13.27
N ARG A 6 -0.68 8.60 14.37
CA ARG A 6 0.48 9.26 14.98
C ARG A 6 0.71 8.63 16.33
N TRP A 7 1.89 8.07 16.54
CA TRP A 7 2.31 7.61 17.85
C TRP A 7 2.48 8.80 18.80
N ASP A 8 1.83 8.74 19.96
CA ASP A 8 1.93 9.74 21.03
C ASP A 8 2.73 9.17 22.19
N ASP A 9 3.96 9.67 22.35
CA ASP A 9 4.90 9.19 23.37
C ASP A 9 4.49 9.53 24.81
N GLN A 10 3.67 10.58 25.02
CA GLN A 10 3.20 10.95 26.36
C GLN A 10 2.09 10.03 26.85
N THR A 11 1.23 9.58 25.95
CA THR A 11 0.09 8.72 26.30
C THR A 11 0.27 7.27 25.88
N GLN A 12 1.42 6.94 25.27
CA GLN A 12 1.78 5.60 24.78
C GLN A 12 0.64 4.95 23.99
N ARG A 13 -0.01 5.74 23.13
CA ARG A 13 -1.16 5.31 22.32
C ARG A 13 -1.09 5.89 20.91
N LEU A 14 -1.79 5.24 20.00
CA LEU A 14 -2.02 5.74 18.65
C LEU A 14 -3.06 6.87 18.70
N VAL A 15 -2.65 8.06 18.28
CA VAL A 15 -3.53 9.22 18.08
C VAL A 15 -3.95 9.23 16.62
N ILE A 16 -5.23 8.95 16.40
CA ILE A 16 -5.83 8.84 15.07
C ILE A 16 -6.53 10.16 14.74
N THR A 17 -6.05 10.86 13.72
CA THR A 17 -6.70 12.05 13.17
C THR A 17 -7.47 11.72 11.90
N TRP A 18 -8.74 12.13 11.85
CA TRP A 18 -9.63 11.88 10.72
C TRP A 18 -9.29 12.75 9.51
N SER A 19 -9.24 12.15 8.32
CA SER A 19 -9.21 12.84 7.03
C SER A 19 -10.22 12.19 6.08
N PRO A 20 -11.12 12.96 5.45
CA PRO A 20 -12.11 12.42 4.52
C PRO A 20 -11.49 12.08 3.16
N SER A 21 -11.86 10.90 2.63
CA SER A 21 -11.81 10.44 1.22
C SER A 21 -10.67 9.48 0.79
N PRO A 22 -10.99 8.37 0.07
CA PRO A 22 -10.07 7.64 -0.81
C PRO A 22 -9.84 8.34 -2.17
N ALA A 23 -9.87 9.68 -2.23
CA ALA A 23 -9.16 10.43 -3.26
C ALA A 23 -7.64 10.51 -2.95
N HIS A 24 -7.05 9.45 -2.42
CA HIS A 24 -5.62 9.35 -2.14
C HIS A 24 -4.83 9.08 -3.43
N ASN A 25 -4.95 9.99 -4.38
CA ASN A 25 -3.95 10.18 -5.42
C ASN A 25 -3.89 11.62 -5.95
N VAL A 26 -4.79 12.52 -5.54
CA VAL A 26 -4.74 13.93 -5.96
C VAL A 26 -4.91 14.90 -4.79
N ALA A 27 -5.67 14.55 -3.74
CA ALA A 27 -6.05 15.51 -2.69
C ALA A 27 -4.91 15.97 -1.74
N SER A 28 -3.75 15.30 -1.74
CA SER A 28 -2.59 15.73 -0.91
C SER A 28 -1.43 16.31 -1.71
N MET A 29 -1.58 16.37 -3.04
CA MET A 29 -0.64 17.05 -3.92
C MET A 29 -1.20 18.43 -4.23
N ASP A 30 -0.37 19.46 -4.07
CA ASP A 30 -0.72 20.77 -4.60
C ASP A 30 -0.84 20.73 -6.13
N GLY A 31 -1.49 21.74 -6.70
CA GLY A 31 -1.75 21.80 -8.14
C GLY A 31 -0.47 21.76 -9.00
N ALA A 32 0.67 22.20 -8.46
CA ALA A 32 1.95 22.17 -9.17
C ALA A 32 2.52 20.74 -9.26
N LEU A 33 2.43 19.96 -8.18
CA LEU A 33 2.80 18.55 -8.18
C LEU A 33 1.91 17.72 -9.10
N LEU A 34 0.60 17.97 -9.09
CA LEU A 34 -0.34 17.30 -10.00
C LEU A 34 0.01 17.57 -11.47
N THR A 35 0.33 18.83 -11.80
CA THR A 35 0.77 19.21 -13.15
C THR A 35 2.04 18.48 -13.56
N THR A 36 3.00 18.37 -12.64
CA THR A 36 4.26 17.65 -12.87
C THR A 36 4.02 16.15 -13.06
N LEU A 37 3.15 15.55 -12.25
CA LEU A 37 2.78 14.13 -12.35
C LEU A 37 2.10 13.83 -13.69
N LYS A 38 1.15 14.67 -14.13
CA LYS A 38 0.52 14.55 -15.46
C LYS A 38 1.57 14.61 -16.57
N ALA A 39 2.48 15.58 -16.52
CA ALA A 39 3.56 15.71 -17.50
C ALA A 39 4.50 14.49 -17.51
N PHE A 40 4.82 13.93 -16.35
CA PHE A 40 5.63 12.71 -16.21
C PHE A 40 4.95 11.53 -16.93
N PHE A 41 3.66 11.30 -16.67
CA PHE A 41 2.92 10.20 -17.29
C PHE A 41 2.71 10.38 -18.78
N LEU A 42 2.43 11.59 -19.26
CA LEU A 42 2.33 11.88 -20.70
C LEU A 42 3.64 11.57 -21.43
N HIS A 43 4.78 11.68 -20.75
CA HIS A 43 6.08 11.39 -21.34
C HIS A 43 6.48 9.91 -21.25
N LEU A 44 5.92 9.16 -20.30
CA LEU A 44 6.31 7.78 -20.03
C LEU A 44 6.22 6.83 -21.24
N PRO A 45 5.19 6.90 -22.11
CA PRO A 45 5.12 6.06 -23.31
C PRO A 45 6.27 6.29 -24.31
N ASN A 46 6.89 7.48 -24.28
CA ASN A 46 8.04 7.80 -25.15
C ASN A 46 9.36 7.22 -24.62
N VAL A 47 9.38 6.79 -23.36
CA VAL A 47 10.51 6.06 -22.78
C VAL A 47 10.39 4.64 -23.27
N LYS A 48 11.31 4.18 -24.14
CA LYS A 48 11.31 2.82 -24.69
C LYS A 48 11.26 1.77 -23.56
N PRO A 49 10.10 1.18 -23.24
CA PRO A 49 9.94 0.34 -22.05
C PRO A 49 10.70 -0.98 -22.17
N HIS A 50 11.02 -1.38 -23.40
CA HIS A 50 11.78 -2.58 -23.73
C HIS A 50 13.30 -2.39 -23.72
N ASP A 51 13.78 -1.17 -23.45
CA ASP A 51 15.21 -0.93 -23.26
C ASP A 51 15.68 -1.61 -21.96
N SER A 52 16.37 -2.75 -22.12
CA SER A 52 16.92 -3.54 -21.02
C SER A 52 17.86 -2.73 -20.12
N ILE A 53 18.57 -1.75 -20.66
CA ILE A 53 19.49 -0.88 -19.91
C ILE A 53 18.68 0.07 -19.03
N PHE A 54 17.62 0.68 -19.57
CA PHE A 54 16.73 1.53 -18.79
C PHE A 54 16.04 0.75 -17.65
N LYS A 55 15.53 -0.45 -17.96
CA LYS A 55 14.93 -1.36 -16.96
C LYS A 55 15.89 -1.70 -15.83
N SER A 56 17.14 -2.07 -16.16
CA SER A 56 18.17 -2.38 -15.16
C SER A 56 18.47 -1.18 -14.26
N ARG A 57 18.65 0.01 -14.86
CA ARG A 57 18.90 1.25 -14.11
C ARG A 57 17.73 1.63 -13.20
N LEU A 58 16.50 1.46 -13.68
CA LEU A 58 15.29 1.74 -12.90
C LEU A 58 15.15 0.75 -11.73
N SER A 59 15.42 -0.55 -11.94
CA SER A 59 15.45 -1.56 -10.87
C SER A 59 16.47 -1.19 -9.79
N LYS A 60 17.66 -0.74 -10.20
CA LYS A 60 18.68 -0.28 -9.24
C LYS A 60 18.23 0.93 -8.44
N ALA A 61 17.60 1.94 -9.07
CA ALA A 61 17.03 3.08 -8.35
C ALA A 61 15.95 2.65 -7.36
N TRP A 62 15.10 1.70 -7.76
CA TRP A 62 14.05 1.14 -6.91
C TRP A 62 14.63 0.48 -5.65
N GLU A 63 15.60 -0.42 -5.82
CA GLU A 63 16.26 -1.12 -4.71
C GLU A 63 16.91 -0.14 -3.72
N ILE A 64 17.54 0.93 -4.23
CA ILE A 64 18.12 1.99 -3.40
C ILE A 64 17.04 2.68 -2.56
N HIS A 65 15.94 3.11 -3.19
CA HIS A 65 14.84 3.75 -2.48
C HIS A 65 14.19 2.82 -1.46
N GLN A 66 13.87 1.59 -1.84
CA GLN A 66 13.26 0.62 -0.95
C GLN A 66 14.15 0.32 0.26
N SER A 67 15.46 0.13 0.05
CA SER A 67 16.42 -0.07 1.13
C SER A 67 16.53 1.15 2.05
N ALA A 68 16.52 2.36 1.48
CA ALA A 68 16.57 3.61 2.24
C ALA A 68 15.30 3.80 3.09
N LEU A 69 14.12 3.59 2.52
CA LEU A 69 12.84 3.66 3.23
C LEU A 69 12.75 2.60 4.33
N ALA A 70 13.11 1.35 4.04
CA ALA A 70 13.11 0.26 5.01
C ALA A 70 14.05 0.57 6.20
N THR A 71 15.23 1.12 5.92
CA THR A 71 16.21 1.51 6.95
C THR A 71 15.71 2.71 7.77
N LYS A 72 15.10 3.72 7.13
CA LYS A 72 14.49 4.88 7.79
C LYS A 72 13.38 4.45 8.75
N LEU A 73 12.45 3.60 8.29
CA LEU A 73 11.32 3.14 9.09
C LEU A 73 11.76 2.31 10.29
N LEU A 74 12.75 1.41 10.09
CA LEU A 74 13.31 0.62 11.18
C LEU A 74 13.96 1.52 12.25
N ALA A 75 14.80 2.47 11.82
CA ALA A 75 15.50 3.37 12.73
C ALA A 75 14.55 4.28 13.53
N GLN A 76 13.38 4.61 12.96
CA GLN A 76 12.34 5.39 13.62
C GLN A 76 11.39 4.55 14.48
N GLY A 77 11.55 3.23 14.54
CA GLY A 77 10.61 2.34 15.22
C GLY A 77 9.21 2.31 14.58
N ARG A 78 9.10 2.72 13.31
CA ARG A 78 7.83 2.82 12.56
C ARG A 78 7.55 1.60 11.69
N ALA A 79 8.44 0.61 11.65
CA ALA A 79 8.21 -0.67 11.02
C ALA A 79 8.80 -1.81 11.85
N ASP A 80 8.14 -2.96 11.81
CA ASP A 80 8.58 -4.19 12.46
C ASP A 80 9.91 -4.69 11.84
N PRO A 81 10.89 -5.12 12.65
CA PRO A 81 12.14 -5.68 12.15
C PRO A 81 11.97 -6.86 11.18
N ALA A 82 11.01 -7.75 11.44
CA ALA A 82 10.74 -8.89 10.57
C ALA A 82 10.12 -8.44 9.24
N PHE A 83 9.22 -7.45 9.28
CA PHE A 83 8.68 -6.82 8.08
C PHE A 83 9.80 -6.19 7.24
N VAL A 84 10.73 -5.48 7.86
CA VAL A 84 11.88 -4.87 7.17
C VAL A 84 12.82 -5.92 6.58
N HIS A 85 13.02 -7.04 7.28
CA HIS A 85 13.75 -8.19 6.74
C HIS A 85 13.07 -8.71 5.47
N ALA A 86 11.77 -9.04 5.52
CA ALA A 86 11.05 -9.50 4.34
C ALA A 86 11.02 -8.45 3.22
N LEU A 87 10.87 -7.17 3.53
CA LEU A 87 10.91 -6.08 2.55
C LEU A 87 12.26 -6.02 1.83
N LYS A 88 13.38 -6.30 2.51
CA LYS A 88 14.72 -6.35 1.89
C LYS A 88 14.97 -7.65 1.13
N THR A 89 14.31 -8.75 1.50
CA THR A 89 14.50 -10.09 0.91
C THR A 89 13.58 -10.36 -0.28
N ALA A 90 12.32 -9.94 -0.22
CA ALA A 90 11.28 -10.27 -1.21
C ALA A 90 11.43 -9.51 -2.54
N GLY A 91 12.44 -8.64 -2.68
CA GLY A 91 12.56 -7.79 -3.86
C GLY A 91 11.41 -6.79 -3.90
N ARG A 92 10.61 -6.78 -4.97
CA ARG A 92 9.53 -5.78 -5.14
C ARG A 92 8.38 -6.03 -4.17
N TYR A 93 7.97 -4.98 -3.45
CA TYR A 93 6.80 -4.99 -2.59
C TYR A 93 5.55 -4.55 -3.36
N TYR A 94 4.51 -5.38 -3.37
CA TYR A 94 3.21 -5.04 -3.95
C TYR A 94 2.41 -4.17 -2.99
N ILE A 95 1.93 -3.03 -3.49
CA ILE A 95 1.03 -2.18 -2.74
C ILE A 95 -0.39 -2.70 -2.95
N HIS A 96 -1.21 -2.71 -1.90
CA HIS A 96 -2.62 -3.04 -2.07
C HIS A 96 -3.31 -1.88 -2.80
N LYS A 97 -3.63 -2.04 -4.09
CA LYS A 97 -4.45 -1.07 -4.83
C LYS A 97 -5.73 -1.66 -5.41
N GLU A 98 -6.77 -0.86 -5.27
CA GLU A 98 -8.17 -1.06 -5.64
C GLU A 98 -8.33 -1.72 -7.02
N GLY A 99 -9.24 -2.70 -7.12
CA GLY A 99 -9.83 -3.20 -8.37
C GLY A 99 -8.93 -3.85 -9.43
N SER A 100 -7.60 -3.84 -9.28
CA SER A 100 -6.66 -4.26 -10.34
C SER A 100 -6.13 -5.69 -10.19
N VAL A 101 -6.53 -6.38 -9.11
CA VAL A 101 -6.06 -7.73 -8.74
C VAL A 101 -6.76 -8.92 -9.42
N PRO A 102 -7.79 -8.82 -10.30
CA PRO A 102 -8.28 -10.02 -11.00
C PRO A 102 -7.19 -10.70 -11.85
N TYR A 103 -6.27 -9.91 -12.44
CA TYR A 103 -5.28 -10.40 -13.40
C TYR A 103 -3.95 -10.91 -12.81
N MET A 104 -3.75 -10.81 -11.49
CA MET A 104 -2.46 -11.15 -10.84
C MET A 104 -2.60 -12.10 -9.64
N ARG A 105 -3.74 -12.76 -9.46
CA ARG A 105 -3.96 -13.63 -8.28
C ARG A 105 -2.82 -14.63 -8.04
N ARG A 106 -2.28 -15.26 -9.09
CA ARG A 106 -1.15 -16.19 -8.99
C ARG A 106 0.15 -15.51 -8.56
N ASP A 107 0.41 -14.31 -9.07
CA ASP A 107 1.62 -13.56 -8.73
C ASP A 107 1.55 -13.02 -7.30
N VAL A 108 0.37 -12.60 -6.85
CA VAL A 108 0.09 -12.22 -5.46
C VAL A 108 0.25 -13.40 -4.53
N GLU A 109 -0.31 -14.57 -4.86
CA GLU A 109 -0.15 -15.79 -4.05
C GLU A 109 1.33 -16.16 -3.91
N LYS A 110 2.09 -16.17 -5.02
CA LYS A 110 3.53 -16.42 -5.02
C LYS A 110 4.33 -15.38 -4.23
N PHE A 111 3.95 -14.11 -4.33
CA PHE A 111 4.57 -13.03 -3.55
C PHE A 111 4.34 -13.25 -2.06
N VAL A 112 3.10 -13.52 -1.64
CA VAL A 112 2.76 -13.77 -0.23
C VAL A 112 3.50 -14.99 0.31
N GLU A 113 3.63 -16.06 -0.48
CA GLU A 113 4.45 -17.23 -0.13
C GLU A 113 5.92 -16.86 0.07
N THR A 114 6.50 -16.12 -0.87
CA THR A 114 7.90 -15.67 -0.80
C THR A 114 8.13 -14.76 0.41
N TRP A 115 7.20 -13.83 0.64
CA TRP A 115 7.22 -12.91 1.78
C TRP A 115 7.17 -13.66 3.11
N ASN A 116 6.19 -14.55 3.28
CA ASN A 116 6.00 -15.30 4.52
C ASN A 116 7.16 -16.28 4.77
N ALA A 117 7.75 -16.87 3.73
CA ALA A 117 8.96 -17.68 3.85
C ALA A 117 10.17 -16.86 4.34
N ALA A 118 10.30 -15.59 3.93
CA ALA A 118 11.34 -14.71 4.47
C ALA A 118 11.11 -14.40 5.97
N ILE A 119 9.85 -14.30 6.41
CA ILE A 119 9.53 -14.16 7.84
C ILE A 119 9.86 -15.45 8.60
N ASP A 120 9.53 -16.63 8.06
CA ASP A 120 9.87 -17.91 8.67
C ASP A 120 11.39 -18.09 8.81
N TYR A 121 12.13 -17.68 7.79
CA TYR A 121 13.59 -17.60 7.84
C TYR A 121 14.04 -16.67 8.98
N TYR A 122 13.52 -15.45 9.06
CA TYR A 122 13.87 -14.50 10.12
C TYR A 122 13.63 -15.05 11.52
N ILE A 123 12.50 -15.73 11.75
CA ILE A 123 12.15 -16.34 13.04
C ILE A 123 13.13 -17.46 13.39
N THR A 124 13.38 -18.38 12.45
CA THR A 124 14.25 -19.55 12.68
C THR A 124 15.72 -19.18 12.93
N HIS A 125 16.17 -18.02 12.44
CA HIS A 125 17.53 -17.54 12.66
C HIS A 125 17.74 -16.89 14.04
N GLY A 126 16.69 -16.74 14.85
CA GLY A 126 16.80 -16.39 16.27
C GLY A 126 17.36 -14.99 16.57
N VAL A 127 17.37 -14.09 15.58
CA VAL A 127 17.82 -12.69 15.76
C VAL A 127 16.82 -11.88 16.59
N ASP A 128 15.56 -12.31 16.62
CA ASP A 128 14.46 -11.71 17.35
C ASP A 128 14.08 -12.59 18.54
N LYS A 129 13.95 -11.99 19.71
CA LYS A 129 13.65 -12.70 20.97
C LYS A 129 12.16 -12.77 21.28
N ARG A 130 11.32 -12.08 20.50
CA ARG A 130 9.86 -12.11 20.67
C ARG A 130 9.32 -13.50 20.37
N GLU A 131 8.15 -13.79 20.93
CA GLU A 131 7.45 -15.03 20.62
C GLU A 131 7.15 -15.12 19.12
N THR A 132 7.25 -16.33 18.55
CA THR A 132 6.97 -16.58 17.12
C THR A 132 5.65 -15.95 16.69
N TYR A 133 4.60 -16.18 17.48
CA TYR A 133 3.26 -15.66 17.21
C TYR A 133 3.21 -14.13 17.12
N GLU A 134 3.99 -13.42 17.95
CA GLU A 134 4.04 -11.97 17.93
C GLU A 134 4.67 -11.45 16.63
N ILE A 135 5.75 -12.08 16.19
CA ILE A 135 6.45 -11.74 14.94
C ILE A 135 5.52 -11.99 13.75
N GLU A 136 4.88 -13.17 13.71
CA GLU A 136 3.95 -13.54 12.64
C GLU A 136 2.80 -12.55 12.53
N ARG A 137 2.19 -12.16 13.66
CA ARG A 137 1.10 -11.18 13.72
C ARG A 137 1.50 -9.83 13.14
N ASN A 138 2.75 -9.39 13.37
CA ASN A 138 3.21 -8.06 13.00
C ASN A 138 3.82 -7.99 11.59
N ALA A 139 4.14 -9.12 10.96
CA ALA A 139 4.91 -9.14 9.71
C ALA A 139 4.40 -10.07 8.60
N LYS A 140 3.57 -11.09 8.89
CA LYS A 140 3.07 -11.99 7.83
C LYS A 140 1.86 -11.43 7.09
N LEU A 141 1.80 -11.75 5.80
CA LEU A 141 0.74 -11.31 4.90
C LEU A 141 -0.29 -12.43 4.64
N GLY A 142 -1.55 -12.04 4.55
CA GLY A 142 -2.64 -12.86 4.05
C GLY A 142 -2.76 -12.81 2.53
N LYS A 143 -3.63 -13.66 1.96
CA LYS A 143 -3.82 -13.78 0.50
C LYS A 143 -4.33 -12.51 -0.19
N ASN A 144 -4.85 -11.57 0.59
CA ASN A 144 -5.33 -10.26 0.13
C ASN A 144 -4.27 -9.16 0.32
N LEU A 145 -3.00 -9.51 0.55
CA LEU A 145 -1.89 -8.58 0.85
C LEU A 145 -2.07 -7.78 2.14
N GLY A 146 -3.04 -8.11 3.00
CA GLY A 146 -3.18 -7.53 4.34
C GLY A 146 -2.52 -8.39 5.41
N ALA A 147 -2.84 -8.11 6.68
CA ALA A 147 -2.43 -8.92 7.81
C ALA A 147 -2.89 -10.37 7.67
N LEU A 148 -1.98 -11.33 7.90
CA LEU A 148 -2.32 -12.75 7.94
C LEU A 148 -3.26 -13.07 9.11
N ILE A 149 -3.02 -12.43 10.26
CA ILE A 149 -3.80 -12.59 11.49
C ILE A 149 -4.62 -11.31 11.68
N ALA A 150 -5.93 -11.43 11.52
CA ALA A 150 -6.82 -10.30 11.68
C ALA A 150 -6.90 -9.84 13.15
N ARG A 151 -7.08 -8.53 13.36
CA ARG A 151 -7.26 -7.89 14.67
C ARG A 151 -8.62 -7.20 14.79
N CYS A 152 -9.06 -7.01 16.03
CA CYS A 152 -10.16 -6.12 16.35
C CYS A 152 -9.78 -4.68 16.01
N GLU A 153 -10.68 -3.95 15.36
CA GLU A 153 -10.49 -2.55 14.96
C GLU A 153 -11.06 -1.56 15.98
N ALA A 154 -11.47 -2.03 17.16
CA ALA A 154 -11.86 -1.13 18.23
C ALA A 154 -10.64 -0.53 18.91
N ASP A 155 -10.70 0.77 19.18
CA ASP A 155 -9.65 1.53 19.84
C ASP A 155 -9.23 0.87 21.16
N GLY A 156 -7.93 0.66 21.33
CA GLY A 156 -7.35 0.06 22.54
C GLY A 156 -7.63 -1.43 22.71
N CYS A 157 -8.21 -2.12 21.71
CA CYS A 157 -8.39 -3.56 21.75
C CYS A 157 -7.19 -4.28 21.12
N SER A 158 -6.61 -5.24 21.85
CA SER A 158 -5.53 -6.10 21.37
C SER A 158 -6.00 -7.49 20.92
N ALA A 159 -7.32 -7.71 20.85
CA ALA A 159 -7.89 -8.99 20.47
C ALA A 159 -7.59 -9.30 19.00
N VAL A 160 -7.19 -10.53 18.74
CA VAL A 160 -6.79 -11.03 17.44
C VAL A 160 -7.51 -12.33 17.12
N GLU A 161 -7.71 -12.59 15.84
CA GLU A 161 -8.31 -13.83 15.36
C GLU A 161 -7.44 -15.02 15.77
N SER A 162 -8.09 -16.01 16.36
CA SER A 162 -7.46 -17.24 16.84
C SER A 162 -8.50 -18.34 16.93
N ARG A 163 -8.08 -19.56 17.33
CA ARG A 163 -9.03 -20.66 17.58
C ARG A 163 -10.07 -20.32 18.64
N SER A 164 -9.72 -19.46 19.60
CA SER A 164 -10.57 -19.08 20.73
C SER A 164 -11.30 -17.75 20.51
N VAL A 165 -10.88 -16.96 19.52
CA VAL A 165 -11.43 -15.63 19.25
C VAL A 165 -11.83 -15.54 17.79
N ARG A 166 -13.14 -15.52 17.54
CA ARG A 166 -13.71 -15.29 16.22
C ARG A 166 -14.12 -13.84 16.08
N LEU A 167 -13.59 -13.15 15.07
CA LEU A 167 -13.96 -11.76 14.80
C LEU A 167 -15.31 -11.68 14.09
N LEU A 168 -16.09 -10.68 14.49
CA LEU A 168 -17.39 -10.32 13.94
C LEU A 168 -17.20 -9.21 12.92
N ARG A 169 -17.83 -9.34 11.76
CA ARG A 169 -17.91 -8.27 10.78
C ARG A 169 -18.98 -7.27 11.20
N CYS A 170 -18.74 -5.99 10.92
CA CYS A 170 -19.80 -4.99 11.00
C CYS A 170 -20.95 -5.39 10.07
N MET A 171 -22.16 -5.58 10.60
CA MET A 171 -23.29 -6.04 9.78
C MET A 171 -23.69 -5.08 8.65
N LYS A 172 -23.33 -3.79 8.78
CA LYS A 172 -23.69 -2.77 7.79
C LYS A 172 -22.71 -2.69 6.61
N CYS A 173 -21.41 -2.49 6.90
CA CYS A 173 -20.40 -2.35 5.84
C CYS A 173 -19.69 -3.67 5.50
N GLN A 174 -19.77 -4.69 6.37
CA GLN A 174 -19.11 -6.00 6.26
C GLN A 174 -17.57 -5.99 6.18
N GLN A 175 -16.97 -4.80 6.21
CA GLN A 175 -15.54 -4.59 6.07
C GLN A 175 -14.79 -4.63 7.41
N ILE A 176 -15.24 -3.88 8.41
CA ILE A 176 -14.53 -3.73 9.69
C ILE A 176 -14.79 -4.91 10.63
N LEU A 177 -13.75 -5.34 11.37
CA LEU A 177 -13.75 -6.52 12.24
C LEU A 177 -13.71 -6.15 13.73
N TYR A 178 -14.47 -6.88 14.55
CA TYR A 178 -14.57 -6.66 15.99
C TYR A 178 -14.61 -7.98 16.74
N CYS A 179 -13.93 -8.10 17.89
CA CYS A 179 -14.04 -9.31 18.71
C CYS A 179 -15.40 -9.45 19.42
N SER A 180 -16.15 -8.35 19.58
CA SER A 180 -17.43 -8.34 20.28
C SER A 180 -18.33 -7.17 19.86
N LYS A 181 -19.64 -7.30 20.15
CA LYS A 181 -20.60 -6.19 20.00
C LYS A 181 -20.25 -4.98 20.87
N GLN A 182 -19.58 -5.19 22.00
CA GLN A 182 -19.12 -4.10 22.87
C GLN A 182 -18.03 -3.28 22.17
N CYS A 183 -17.04 -3.94 21.58
CA CYS A 183 -15.99 -3.29 20.79
C CYS A 183 -16.59 -2.52 19.58
N GLN A 184 -17.55 -3.12 18.87
CA GLN A 184 -18.26 -2.43 17.79
C GLN A 184 -18.98 -1.16 18.28
N ARG A 185 -19.70 -1.22 19.41
CA ARG A 185 -20.41 -0.06 19.98
C ARG A 185 -19.46 1.03 20.45
N ALA A 186 -18.34 0.65 21.07
CA ALA A 186 -17.31 1.59 21.50
C ALA A 186 -16.68 2.32 20.30
N HIS A 187 -16.37 1.59 19.23
CA HIS A 187 -15.81 2.16 18.00
C HIS A 187 -16.83 2.94 17.16
N TRP A 188 -18.14 2.77 17.39
CA TRP A 188 -19.20 3.31 16.53
C TRP A 188 -19.10 4.82 16.27
N ARG A 189 -18.74 5.63 17.28
CA ARG A 189 -18.61 7.08 17.11
C ARG A 189 -17.64 7.47 16.00
N ARG A 190 -16.55 6.70 15.85
CA ARG A 190 -15.52 6.90 14.82
C ARG A 190 -15.83 6.12 13.54
N HIS A 191 -16.35 4.91 13.68
CA HIS A 191 -16.69 4.06 12.55
C HIS A 191 -17.90 4.56 11.74
N LYS A 192 -18.88 5.22 12.35
CA LYS A 192 -20.19 5.52 11.75
C LYS A 192 -20.08 6.16 10.37
N ALA A 193 -19.31 7.23 10.20
CA ALA A 193 -19.18 7.91 8.92
C ALA A 193 -18.65 6.96 7.84
N ALA A 194 -17.49 6.34 8.09
CA ALA A 194 -16.89 5.37 7.18
C ALA A 194 -17.80 4.16 6.89
N CYS A 195 -18.55 3.70 7.89
CA CYS A 195 -19.51 2.62 7.74
C CYS A 195 -20.61 2.94 6.73
N LEU A 196 -21.11 4.18 6.75
CA LEU A 196 -22.15 4.64 5.84
C LEU A 196 -21.63 4.77 4.42
N ASP A 197 -20.45 5.34 4.26
CA ASP A 197 -19.81 5.54 2.95
C ASP A 197 -19.58 4.18 2.28
N ILE A 198 -18.90 3.25 2.96
CA ILE A 198 -18.62 1.90 2.44
C ILE A 198 -19.92 1.17 2.08
N ALA A 199 -20.93 1.23 2.96
CA ALA A 199 -22.20 0.55 2.70
C ALA A 199 -22.95 1.14 1.51
N ALA A 200 -22.81 2.44 1.25
CA ALA A 200 -23.42 3.08 0.08
C ALA A 200 -22.76 2.61 -1.22
N TYR A 201 -21.43 2.49 -1.25
CA TYR A 201 -20.69 1.95 -2.41
C TYR A 201 -21.04 0.49 -2.73
N GLN A 202 -21.34 -0.33 -1.73
CA GLN A 202 -21.71 -1.74 -1.96
C GLN A 202 -23.08 -1.93 -2.64
N VAL A 203 -23.98 -0.95 -2.56
CA VAL A 203 -25.34 -1.03 -3.12
C VAL A 203 -25.37 -0.62 -4.60
N SER A 204 -24.39 0.13 -5.10
CA SER A 204 -24.32 0.54 -6.51
C SER A 204 -23.83 -0.55 -7.48
N ASP A 205 -23.24 -1.63 -6.98
CA ASP A 205 -22.57 -2.69 -7.78
C ASP A 205 -23.38 -4.00 -7.85
N LEU A 206 -24.65 -4.01 -7.45
CA LEU A 206 -25.47 -5.23 -7.32
C LEU A 206 -25.85 -5.91 -8.64
N ASP A 207 -25.57 -5.29 -9.80
CA ASP A 207 -25.87 -5.83 -11.15
C ASP A 207 -24.65 -6.45 -11.86
N ALA A 208 -23.48 -6.52 -11.22
CA ALA A 208 -22.29 -7.17 -11.78
C ALA A 208 -22.08 -8.56 -11.15
N GLU A 209 -22.20 -9.61 -11.96
CA GLU A 209 -21.98 -11.03 -11.59
C GLU A 209 -20.57 -11.34 -11.04
N GLU A 210 -19.67 -10.35 -11.10
CA GLU A 210 -18.35 -10.35 -10.48
C GLU A 210 -18.15 -8.99 -9.80
N SER A 211 -18.69 -8.85 -8.58
CA SER A 211 -18.58 -7.63 -7.78
C SER A 211 -17.12 -7.25 -7.55
N THR A 212 -16.69 -6.16 -8.19
CA THR A 212 -15.40 -5.48 -8.02
C THR A 212 -15.32 -4.63 -6.75
N ALA A 213 -16.34 -4.69 -5.89
CA ALA A 213 -16.42 -3.88 -4.69
C ALA A 213 -15.18 -4.08 -3.83
N GLU A 214 -14.44 -2.99 -3.62
CA GLU A 214 -13.20 -2.93 -2.86
C GLU A 214 -13.37 -3.62 -1.51
N LYS A 215 -12.78 -4.81 -1.39
CA LYS A 215 -12.80 -5.55 -0.14
C LYS A 215 -11.78 -4.88 0.77
N TYR A 216 -12.23 -4.41 1.92
CA TYR A 216 -11.36 -3.88 2.94
C TYR A 216 -10.29 -4.90 3.31
N VAL A 217 -9.06 -4.42 3.28
CA VAL A 217 -7.88 -5.17 3.66
C VAL A 217 -7.30 -4.48 4.87
N GLN A 218 -7.29 -5.22 5.98
CA GLN A 218 -6.64 -4.77 7.20
C GLN A 218 -5.12 -4.88 7.00
N LEU A 219 -4.46 -3.74 6.81
CA LEU A 219 -3.01 -3.67 6.66
C LEU A 219 -2.30 -3.91 8.00
N LEU A 220 -1.07 -4.42 7.95
CA LEU A 220 -0.15 -4.39 9.08
C LEU A 220 0.27 -2.93 9.34
N PRO A 221 0.58 -2.55 10.59
CA PRO A 221 1.09 -1.19 10.88
C PRO A 221 2.30 -0.82 10.02
N SER A 222 3.25 -1.75 9.82
CA SER A 222 4.42 -1.52 8.96
C SER A 222 4.07 -1.24 7.49
N GLN A 223 2.98 -1.83 6.97
CA GLN A 223 2.51 -1.57 5.61
C GLN A 223 1.97 -0.14 5.49
N GLU A 224 1.15 0.31 6.43
CA GLU A 224 0.61 1.67 6.46
C GLU A 224 1.74 2.71 6.53
N MET A 225 2.73 2.46 7.39
CA MET A 225 3.89 3.35 7.51
C MET A 225 4.74 3.37 6.25
N TYR A 226 4.90 2.23 5.58
CA TYR A 226 5.61 2.16 4.30
C TYR A 226 4.87 2.89 3.18
N GLU A 227 3.55 2.74 3.09
CA GLU A 227 2.72 3.46 2.10
C GLU A 227 2.81 4.98 2.31
N LEU A 228 2.74 5.46 3.55
CA LEU A 228 2.91 6.88 3.86
C LEU A 228 4.28 7.41 3.41
N GLU A 229 5.35 6.65 3.62
CA GLU A 229 6.70 7.04 3.19
C GLU A 229 6.86 7.00 1.67
N LEU A 230 6.23 6.05 0.98
CA LEU A 230 6.18 6.04 -0.48
C LEU A 230 5.46 7.28 -1.04
N MET A 231 4.37 7.71 -0.40
CA MET A 231 3.66 8.94 -0.80
C MET A 231 4.53 10.18 -0.63
N GLU A 232 5.32 10.28 0.44
CA GLU A 232 6.24 11.41 0.62
C GLU A 232 7.41 11.35 -0.37
N LEU A 233 7.96 10.17 -0.63
CA LEU A 233 8.98 9.96 -1.67
C LEU A 233 8.49 10.41 -3.05
N GLN A 234 7.23 10.11 -3.39
CA GLN A 234 6.62 10.56 -4.64
C GLN A 234 6.59 12.09 -4.73
N LYS A 235 6.12 12.76 -3.67
CA LYS A 235 6.07 14.23 -3.63
C LYS A 235 7.46 14.83 -3.76
N GLU A 236 8.44 14.30 -3.04
CA GLU A 236 9.85 14.75 -3.14
C GLU A 236 10.40 14.56 -4.55
N SER A 237 10.12 13.41 -5.18
CA SER A 237 10.52 13.13 -6.55
C SER A 237 9.88 14.07 -7.56
N LEU A 238 8.58 14.35 -7.41
CA LEU A 238 7.86 15.33 -8.24
C LEU A 238 8.40 16.76 -8.06
N ARG A 239 8.72 17.17 -6.82
CA ARG A 239 9.36 18.46 -6.54
C ARG A 239 10.75 18.57 -7.18
N ALA A 240 11.49 17.46 -7.25
CA ALA A 240 12.79 17.44 -7.91
C ALA A 240 12.64 17.49 -9.44
N ILE A 241 11.64 16.80 -9.99
CA ILE A 241 11.31 16.82 -11.43
C ILE A 241 10.85 18.20 -11.89
N SER A 242 10.03 18.90 -11.10
CA SER A 242 9.52 20.23 -11.47
C SER A 242 10.63 21.30 -11.60
N ARG A 243 11.80 21.06 -11.00
CA ARG A 243 12.99 21.90 -11.12
C ARG A 243 13.86 21.57 -12.33
N MET A 244 13.57 20.49 -13.05
CA MET A 244 14.32 20.09 -14.25
C MET A 244 13.94 20.96 -15.44
N LYS A 245 14.90 21.20 -16.35
CA LYS A 245 14.64 22.02 -17.56
C LYS A 245 13.67 21.32 -18.51
N THR A 246 13.75 19.99 -18.60
CA THR A 246 12.81 19.18 -19.40
C THR A 246 12.53 17.85 -18.70
N ILE A 247 11.31 17.34 -18.86
CA ILE A 247 10.87 16.07 -18.26
C ILE A 247 11.78 14.90 -18.69
N THR A 248 12.33 14.93 -19.92
CA THR A 248 13.23 13.88 -20.44
C THR A 248 14.49 13.67 -19.59
N GLN A 249 14.92 14.70 -18.85
CA GLN A 249 16.12 14.63 -18.01
C GLN A 249 15.98 13.58 -16.91
N VAL A 250 14.76 13.36 -16.39
CA VAL A 250 14.51 12.40 -15.31
C VAL A 250 14.89 10.97 -15.75
N PHE A 251 14.56 10.61 -17.00
CA PHE A 251 14.80 9.26 -17.54
C PHE A 251 16.25 9.05 -17.99
N LYS A 252 17.01 10.13 -18.21
CA LYS A 252 18.42 10.08 -18.64
C LYS A 252 19.40 9.89 -17.48
N ARG A 253 19.00 10.15 -16.23
CA ARG A 253 19.83 10.01 -15.01
C ARG A 253 20.23 8.56 -14.73
N ASN A 254 21.43 8.34 -14.19
CA ASN A 254 21.96 7.01 -13.91
C ASN A 254 22.35 6.84 -12.42
N PRO A 255 21.56 6.15 -11.60
CA PRO A 255 20.23 5.61 -11.90
C PRO A 255 19.13 6.70 -11.88
N PRO A 256 17.95 6.48 -12.50
CA PRO A 256 16.89 7.49 -12.61
C PRO A 256 16.06 7.59 -11.32
N MET A 257 16.68 8.12 -10.25
CA MET A 257 16.13 8.12 -8.89
C MET A 257 14.75 8.75 -8.77
N GLU A 258 14.53 9.94 -9.33
CA GLU A 258 13.23 10.60 -9.24
C GLU A 258 12.14 9.88 -10.04
N ALA A 259 12.49 9.28 -11.18
CA ALA A 259 11.52 8.48 -11.94
C ALA A 259 11.11 7.25 -11.13
N ALA A 260 12.06 6.57 -10.50
CA ALA A 260 11.78 5.44 -9.62
C ALA A 260 10.89 5.86 -8.45
N GLY A 261 11.19 6.97 -7.76
CA GLY A 261 10.40 7.43 -6.63
C GLY A 261 8.96 7.79 -7.00
N VAL A 262 8.72 8.33 -8.22
CA VAL A 262 7.35 8.52 -8.73
C VAL A 262 6.66 7.19 -8.99
N ILE A 263 7.31 6.28 -9.75
CA ILE A 263 6.73 4.99 -10.18
C ILE A 263 6.45 4.07 -8.97
N MET A 264 7.33 4.08 -7.96
CA MET A 264 7.21 3.26 -6.75
C MET A 264 5.91 3.48 -6.00
N ALA A 265 5.51 4.73 -5.79
CA ALA A 265 4.27 5.05 -5.08
C ALA A 265 3.01 4.75 -5.89
N LEU A 266 3.14 4.55 -7.20
CA LEU A 266 2.01 4.36 -8.10
C LEU A 266 1.63 2.89 -8.26
N ASP A 267 2.47 1.94 -7.83
CA ASP A 267 2.29 0.50 -8.10
C ASP A 267 2.09 0.22 -9.61
N SER A 268 2.62 1.10 -10.47
CA SER A 268 2.33 1.11 -11.90
C SER A 268 3.22 0.13 -12.68
N HIS A 269 3.44 -1.05 -12.10
CA HIS A 269 4.28 -2.12 -12.64
C HIS A 269 3.86 -2.59 -14.03
N ALA A 270 2.56 -2.51 -14.34
CA ALA A 270 2.01 -2.82 -15.67
C ALA A 270 2.61 -1.95 -16.80
N LEU A 271 3.18 -0.77 -16.48
CA LEU A 271 3.76 0.12 -17.48
C LEU A 271 5.07 -0.42 -18.10
N PHE A 272 5.71 -1.41 -17.47
CA PHE A 272 7.03 -1.90 -17.91
C PHE A 272 7.15 -3.42 -18.05
N GLU A 273 6.16 -4.20 -17.60
CA GLU A 273 6.09 -5.66 -17.77
C GLU A 273 5.27 -6.05 -19.00
N SER A 274 5.78 -5.74 -20.18
CA SER A 274 5.22 -6.24 -21.45
C SER A 274 5.91 -7.54 -21.87
N SER A 275 5.29 -8.67 -21.54
CA SER A 275 5.49 -9.93 -22.28
C SER A 275 4.21 -10.74 -22.51
N ARG A 276 3.02 -10.17 -22.32
CA ARG A 276 1.77 -10.77 -22.80
C ARG A 276 1.00 -9.76 -23.63
N THR A 277 0.62 -10.20 -24.82
CA THR A 277 -0.21 -9.50 -25.80
C THR A 277 -1.44 -8.92 -25.11
N LEU A 278 -1.54 -7.59 -25.09
CA LEU A 278 -2.73 -6.85 -24.68
C LEU A 278 -3.80 -6.97 -25.79
N ASP A 279 -4.38 -8.15 -25.94
CA ASP A 279 -5.68 -8.33 -26.58
C ASP A 279 -6.74 -8.35 -25.47
N GLY A 280 -7.15 -7.16 -25.05
CA GLY A 280 -8.16 -6.92 -24.02
C GLY A 280 -8.49 -5.43 -23.94
N PRO A 281 -9.71 -5.03 -23.55
CA PRO A 281 -10.20 -3.68 -23.73
C PRO A 281 -9.30 -2.68 -22.99
N ARG A 282 -8.89 -1.65 -23.73
CA ARG A 282 -8.06 -0.50 -23.34
C ARG A 282 -8.05 -0.28 -21.82
N HIS A 283 -6.91 -0.57 -21.19
CA HIS A 283 -6.66 -0.14 -19.83
C HIS A 283 -6.91 1.35 -19.73
N THR A 284 -7.89 1.70 -18.91
CA THR A 284 -8.27 3.06 -18.57
C THR A 284 -7.04 3.75 -17.99
N MET A 285 -6.33 4.47 -18.84
CA MET A 285 -5.54 5.61 -18.42
C MET A 285 -6.52 6.46 -17.62
N VAL A 286 -6.37 6.52 -16.30
CA VAL A 286 -7.25 7.32 -15.44
C VAL A 286 -7.14 8.75 -15.95
N CYS A 287 -8.09 9.15 -16.78
CA CYS A 287 -8.28 10.52 -17.19
C CYS A 287 -8.57 11.29 -15.91
N ILE A 288 -7.59 12.05 -15.45
CA ILE A 288 -7.81 13.05 -14.41
C ILE A 288 -8.60 14.18 -15.07
N GLU A 289 -9.90 13.94 -15.27
CA GLU A 289 -10.86 14.97 -15.67
C GLU A 289 -11.06 15.90 -14.48
N THR A 290 -10.78 17.18 -14.70
CA THR A 290 -11.12 18.25 -13.77
C THR A 290 -12.61 18.53 -13.86
N PRO A 291 -13.38 18.58 -12.77
CA PRO A 291 -14.71 19.18 -12.82
C PRO A 291 -14.56 20.68 -13.15
N VAL A 292 -15.35 21.13 -14.12
CA VAL A 292 -15.49 22.54 -14.55
C VAL A 292 -16.10 23.38 -13.44
#